data_AF-A0A6P0HDK3-F1
#
_entry.id   AF-A0A6P0HDK3-F1
#
_cell.length_a   1.000
_cell.length_b   1.000
_cell.length_c   1.000
_cell.angle_alpha   90.00
_cell.angle_beta   90.00
_cell.angle_gamma   90.00
#
_symmetry.space_group_name_H-M   'P 1'
#
loop_
_entity.id
_entity.type
_entity.pdbx_description
1 polymer ?
#
loop_
_entity_poly.entity_id
_entity_poly.type
_entity_poly.pdbx_seq_one_letter_code
_entity_poly.pdbx_strand_id
1 'polypeptide(L)'
;MRLNEVAQHTWDVTVGLDPAATVDATTAGLMLTLLSDQLSFMLALTAQPDALSEPTEVAAGDWTLVVDQSARLVPAGTDPLATFTGTTESFYRLLGGRLAERHTPAGTAVTGSVTLDDLRRVFPGF
;
A
#
# COMPACT_ATOMS: atom_id res chain seq x y z
N MET A 1 1.32 14.01 -9.04
CA MET A 1 2.00 13.15 -10.04
C MET A 1 3.51 13.12 -9.87
N ARG A 2 4.28 14.20 -10.16
CA ARG A 2 5.76 14.16 -10.09
C ARG A 2 6.34 13.65 -8.77
N LEU A 3 5.79 14.05 -7.62
CA LEU A 3 6.27 13.56 -6.32
C LEU A 3 6.06 12.04 -6.17
N ASN A 4 4.92 11.52 -6.61
CA ASN A 4 4.64 10.07 -6.57
C ASN A 4 5.58 9.30 -7.50
N GLU A 5 5.81 9.80 -8.71
CA GLU A 5 6.77 9.21 -9.65
C GLU A 5 8.19 9.21 -9.07
N VAL A 6 8.68 10.36 -8.58
CA VAL A 6 10.04 10.47 -8.03
C VAL A 6 10.21 9.60 -6.80
N ALA A 7 9.25 9.56 -5.87
CA ALA A 7 9.34 8.74 -4.67
C ALA A 7 9.43 7.24 -5.01
N GLN A 8 8.57 6.77 -5.91
CA GLN A 8 8.55 5.35 -6.31
C GLN A 8 9.78 4.97 -7.16
N HIS A 9 10.15 5.78 -8.15
CA HIS A 9 11.26 5.46 -9.05
C HIS A 9 12.63 5.68 -8.42
N THR A 10 12.76 6.60 -7.46
CA THR A 10 14.00 6.71 -6.68
C THR A 10 14.22 5.43 -5.89
N TRP A 11 13.16 4.89 -5.26
CA TRP A 11 13.26 3.62 -4.55
C TRP A 11 13.60 2.45 -5.48
N ASP A 12 13.02 2.38 -6.68
CA ASP A 12 13.34 1.33 -7.66
C ASP A 12 14.83 1.27 -8.01
N VAL A 13 15.48 2.44 -8.11
CA VAL A 13 16.92 2.53 -8.39
C VAL A 13 17.75 2.17 -7.15
N THR A 14 17.40 2.72 -5.99
CA THR A 14 18.20 2.53 -4.78
C THR A 14 18.12 1.10 -4.24
N VAL A 15 16.96 0.43 -4.32
CA VAL A 15 16.82 -0.95 -3.86
C VAL A 15 17.66 -1.95 -4.66
N GLY A 16 17.96 -1.63 -5.93
CA GLY A 16 18.86 -2.42 -6.75
C GLY A 16 20.33 -2.37 -6.27
N LEU A 17 20.68 -1.37 -5.46
CA LEU A 17 22.02 -1.17 -4.90
C LEU A 17 22.08 -1.53 -3.41
N ASP A 18 21.01 -1.26 -2.68
CA ASP A 18 20.86 -1.54 -1.25
C ASP A 18 19.50 -2.22 -1.00
N PRO A 19 19.46 -3.54 -0.73
CA PRO A 19 18.22 -4.26 -0.43
C PRO A 19 17.45 -3.72 0.79
N ALA A 20 18.12 -2.97 1.68
CA ALA A 20 17.52 -2.35 2.84
C ALA A 20 16.95 -0.94 2.55
N ALA A 21 17.08 -0.43 1.32
CA ALA A 21 16.58 0.89 0.95
C ALA A 21 15.07 1.02 1.21
N THR A 22 14.69 2.12 1.85
CA THR A 22 13.31 2.46 2.19
C THR A 22 12.89 3.78 1.53
N VAL A 23 11.59 4.07 1.55
CA VAL A 23 11.09 5.42 1.28
C VAL A 23 11.07 6.16 2.62
N ASP A 24 11.52 7.40 2.62
CA ASP A 24 11.46 8.26 3.80
C ASP A 24 10.04 8.31 4.40
N ALA A 25 9.92 8.16 5.72
CA ALA A 25 8.64 8.00 6.39
C ALA A 25 7.75 9.25 6.27
N THR A 26 8.33 10.45 6.28
CA THR A 26 7.59 11.71 6.08
C THR A 26 7.05 11.78 4.65
N THR A 27 7.86 11.40 3.67
CA THR A 27 7.45 11.31 2.26
C THR A 27 6.34 10.28 2.07
N ALA A 28 6.46 9.09 2.67
CA ALA A 28 5.43 8.06 2.63
C ALA A 28 4.10 8.55 3.25
N GLY A 29 4.15 9.20 4.41
CA GLY A 29 2.97 9.79 5.05
C GLY A 29 2.28 10.83 4.16
N LEU A 30 3.03 11.76 3.58
CA LEU A 30 2.50 12.74 2.64
C LEU A 30 1.87 12.08 1.40
N MET A 31 2.45 10.97 0.93
CA MET A 31 1.90 10.23 -0.20
C MET A 31 0.60 9.53 0.14
N LEU A 32 0.46 8.94 1.32
CA LEU A 32 -0.81 8.39 1.77
C LEU A 32 -1.90 9.47 1.87
N THR A 33 -1.58 10.65 2.39
CA THR A 33 -2.51 11.81 2.40
C THR A 33 -2.95 12.20 0.99
N LEU A 34 -2.03 12.23 0.03
CA LEU A 34 -2.38 12.54 -1.35
C LEU A 34 -3.20 11.41 -1.99
N LEU A 35 -2.87 10.14 -1.72
CA LEU A 35 -3.61 8.97 -2.21
C LEU A 35 -5.00 8.82 -1.57
N SER A 36 -5.27 9.43 -0.42
CA SER A 36 -6.62 9.48 0.15
C SER A 36 -7.52 10.58 -0.43
N ASP A 37 -6.95 11.51 -1.19
CA ASP A 37 -7.67 12.69 -1.69
C ASP A 37 -7.28 13.00 -3.15
N GLN A 38 -6.36 13.93 -3.38
CA GLN A 38 -6.04 14.49 -4.70
C GLN A 38 -5.56 13.46 -5.74
N LEU A 39 -4.95 12.37 -5.28
CA LEU A 39 -4.43 11.26 -6.09
C LEU A 39 -5.19 9.95 -5.84
N SER A 40 -6.37 9.99 -5.22
CA SER A 40 -7.20 8.80 -4.96
C SER A 40 -7.52 7.99 -6.21
N PHE A 41 -7.72 8.68 -7.34
CA PHE A 41 -7.94 8.03 -8.64
C PHE A 41 -6.81 7.07 -9.04
N MET A 42 -5.58 7.26 -8.54
CA MET A 42 -4.47 6.37 -8.87
C MET A 42 -4.71 4.96 -8.34
N LEU A 43 -5.20 4.82 -7.11
CA LEU A 43 -5.49 3.49 -6.53
C LEU A 43 -6.59 2.78 -7.33
N ALA A 44 -7.63 3.51 -7.75
CA ALA A 44 -8.69 2.96 -8.59
C ALA A 44 -8.18 2.51 -9.98
N LEU A 45 -7.12 3.14 -10.52
CA LEU A 45 -6.53 2.77 -11.81
C LEU A 45 -5.54 1.61 -11.73
N THR A 46 -4.81 1.49 -10.62
CA THR A 46 -3.69 0.52 -10.51
C THR A 46 -4.05 -0.74 -9.75
N ALA A 47 -5.07 -0.70 -8.91
CA ALA A 47 -5.51 -1.88 -8.16
C ALA A 47 -6.23 -2.90 -9.05
N GLN A 48 -6.18 -4.15 -8.62
CA GLN A 48 -6.88 -5.31 -9.19
C GLN A 48 -7.85 -5.86 -8.13
N PRO A 49 -9.01 -5.20 -7.88
CA PRO A 49 -9.95 -5.61 -6.84
C PRO A 49 -10.48 -7.04 -7.05
N ASP A 50 -10.64 -7.48 -8.31
CA ASP A 50 -11.09 -8.82 -8.68
C ASP A 50 -10.11 -9.95 -8.27
N ALA A 51 -8.93 -9.59 -7.75
CA ALA A 51 -8.02 -10.55 -7.12
C ALA A 51 -8.56 -11.08 -5.77
N LEU A 52 -9.59 -10.43 -5.20
CA LEU A 52 -10.27 -10.85 -3.98
C LEU A 52 -11.66 -11.44 -4.32
N SER A 53 -12.05 -12.47 -3.57
CA SER A 53 -13.39 -13.06 -3.70
C SER A 53 -14.48 -12.26 -2.98
N GLU A 54 -14.10 -11.48 -1.97
CA GLU A 54 -15.00 -10.68 -1.14
C GLU A 54 -14.40 -9.29 -0.89
N PRO A 55 -15.23 -8.24 -0.73
CA PRO A 55 -14.76 -6.93 -0.32
C PRO A 55 -14.06 -6.97 1.05
N THR A 56 -13.08 -6.09 1.25
CA THR A 56 -12.37 -5.98 2.53
C THR A 56 -12.08 -4.54 2.89
N GLU A 57 -11.94 -4.30 4.20
CA GLU A 57 -11.42 -3.06 4.78
C GLU A 57 -10.20 -3.39 5.64
N VAL A 58 -9.05 -2.83 5.28
CA VAL A 58 -7.77 -3.10 5.94
C VAL A 58 -7.30 -1.85 6.67
N ALA A 59 -7.26 -1.90 8.00
CA ALA A 59 -6.67 -0.83 8.82
C ALA A 59 -5.14 -0.85 8.70
N ALA A 60 -4.54 0.33 8.52
CA ALA A 60 -3.10 0.54 8.42
C ALA A 60 -2.73 1.90 9.04
N GLY A 61 -2.47 1.91 10.36
CA GLY A 61 -2.23 3.14 11.11
C GLY A 61 -3.45 4.08 11.08
N ASP A 62 -3.26 5.31 10.61
CA ASP A 62 -4.29 6.34 10.51
C ASP A 62 -5.22 6.18 9.29
N TRP A 63 -5.04 5.11 8.50
CA TRP A 63 -5.76 4.88 7.25
C TRP A 63 -6.49 3.55 7.23
N THR A 64 -7.57 3.48 6.45
CA THR A 64 -8.23 2.25 6.04
C THR A 64 -8.17 2.15 4.51
N LEU A 65 -7.61 1.06 4.01
CA LEU A 65 -7.71 0.66 2.61
C LEU A 65 -9.02 -0.09 2.41
N VAL A 66 -9.91 0.43 1.55
CA VAL A 66 -11.12 -0.28 1.14
C VAL A 66 -10.90 -0.86 -0.24
N VAL A 67 -11.15 -2.17 -0.37
CA VAL A 67 -11.13 -2.89 -1.64
C VAL A 67 -12.50 -3.52 -1.85
N ASP A 68 -13.25 -2.99 -2.80
CA ASP A 68 -14.57 -3.48 -3.20
C ASP A 68 -14.64 -3.70 -4.72
N GLN A 69 -15.41 -2.89 -5.45
CA GLN A 69 -15.34 -2.80 -6.92
C GLN A 69 -14.14 -1.96 -7.38
N SER A 70 -13.48 -1.27 -6.45
CA SER A 70 -12.29 -0.44 -6.67
C SER A 70 -11.41 -0.44 -5.41
N ALA A 71 -10.22 0.16 -5.47
CA ALA A 71 -9.44 0.46 -4.27
C ALA A 71 -9.45 1.95 -3.97
N ARG A 72 -9.63 2.30 -2.69
CA ARG A 72 -9.49 3.67 -2.18
C ARG A 72 -8.90 3.69 -0.77
N LEU A 73 -8.28 4.80 -0.42
CA LEU A 73 -7.76 5.04 0.92
C LEU A 73 -8.64 6.09 1.61
N VAL A 74 -9.07 5.79 2.84
CA VAL A 74 -9.87 6.70 3.67
C VAL A 74 -9.27 6.81 5.07
N PRO A 75 -9.58 7.85 5.87
CA PRO A 75 -9.18 7.91 7.27
C PRO A 75 -9.63 6.65 8.04
N ALA A 76 -8.86 6.25 9.04
CA ALA A 76 -9.14 5.05 9.82
C ALA A 76 -10.57 5.01 10.37
N GLY A 77 -11.27 3.92 10.06
CA GLY A 77 -12.61 3.63 10.56
C GLY A 77 -12.62 2.85 11.88
N THR A 78 -13.82 2.57 12.37
CA THR A 78 -14.04 1.64 13.48
C THR A 78 -14.48 0.29 12.92
N ASP A 79 -13.88 -0.80 13.39
CA ASP A 79 -14.18 -2.20 13.02
C ASP A 79 -13.65 -2.67 11.65
N PRO A 80 -12.32 -2.68 11.44
CA PRO A 80 -11.74 -3.17 10.18
C PRO A 80 -11.85 -4.69 10.07
N LEU A 81 -12.03 -5.18 8.84
CA LEU A 81 -12.07 -6.62 8.55
C LEU A 81 -10.68 -7.27 8.55
N ALA A 82 -9.62 -6.48 8.40
CA ALA A 82 -8.25 -6.91 8.51
C ALA A 82 -7.34 -5.76 8.97
N THR A 83 -6.15 -6.10 9.46
CA THR A 83 -5.17 -5.14 9.97
C THR A 83 -3.82 -5.40 9.32
N PHE A 84 -3.27 -4.38 8.66
CA PHE A 84 -1.89 -4.32 8.25
C PHE A 84 -1.02 -3.85 9.41
N THR A 85 -0.03 -4.66 9.78
CA THR A 85 1.03 -4.31 10.72
C THR A 85 2.33 -4.11 9.94
N GLY A 86 2.99 -2.97 10.14
CA GLY A 86 4.22 -2.62 9.46
C GLY A 86 4.48 -1.13 9.52
N THR A 87 5.52 -0.68 8.82
CA THR A 87 5.86 0.74 8.74
C THR A 87 5.00 1.48 7.70
N THR A 88 4.87 2.79 7.84
CA THR A 88 4.12 3.65 6.91
C THR A 88 4.64 3.52 5.48
N GLU A 89 5.96 3.46 5.28
CA GLU A 89 6.53 3.28 3.95
C GLU A 89 6.33 1.87 3.39
N SER A 90 6.22 0.84 4.23
CA SER A 90 5.87 -0.51 3.78
C SER A 90 4.44 -0.54 3.23
N PHE A 91 3.50 0.11 3.93
CA PHE A 91 2.14 0.24 3.45
C PHE A 91 2.06 1.05 2.15
N TYR A 92 2.77 2.19 2.06
CA TYR A 92 2.86 2.96 0.82
C TYR A 92 3.46 2.14 -0.34
N ARG A 93 4.53 1.37 -0.09
CA ARG A 93 5.13 0.48 -1.09
C ARG A 93 4.18 -0.65 -1.50
N LEU A 94 3.33 -1.17 -0.62
CA LEU A 94 2.28 -2.13 -0.97
C LEU A 94 1.31 -1.54 -1.99
N LEU A 95 0.77 -0.34 -1.72
CA LEU A 95 -0.16 0.34 -2.64
C LEU A 95 0.47 0.64 -4.01
N GLY A 96 1.79 0.83 -4.04
CA GLY A 96 2.57 0.99 -5.28
C GLY A 96 3.09 -0.31 -5.90
N GLY A 97 2.70 -1.49 -5.40
CA GLY A 97 3.11 -2.81 -5.91
C GLY A 97 4.59 -3.15 -5.73
N ARG A 98 5.25 -2.57 -4.74
CA ARG A 98 6.70 -2.68 -4.47
C ARG A 98 7.03 -3.47 -3.21
N LEU A 99 6.05 -4.08 -2.57
CA LEU A 99 6.21 -4.88 -1.35
C LEU A 99 6.26 -6.39 -1.64
N ALA A 100 7.03 -6.79 -2.65
CA ALA A 100 7.31 -8.22 -2.91
C ALA A 100 7.99 -8.89 -1.70
N GLU A 101 7.87 -10.21 -1.58
CA GLU A 101 8.40 -10.99 -0.45
C GLU A 101 9.86 -10.63 -0.12
N ARG A 102 10.74 -10.63 -1.13
CA ARG A 102 12.17 -10.27 -0.99
C ARG A 102 12.45 -8.86 -0.46
N HIS A 103 11.48 -7.95 -0.53
CA HIS A 103 11.62 -6.56 -0.10
C HIS A 103 10.69 -6.20 1.08
N THR A 104 10.16 -7.22 1.76
CA THR A 104 9.23 -7.05 2.87
C THR A 104 9.99 -7.03 4.19
N PRO A 105 9.96 -5.93 4.96
CA PRO A 105 10.63 -5.87 6.25
C PRO A 105 10.05 -6.90 7.24
N ALA A 106 10.91 -7.45 8.10
CA ALA A 106 10.48 -8.35 9.16
C ALA A 106 9.42 -7.70 10.06
N GLY A 107 8.39 -8.47 10.43
CA GLY A 107 7.26 -7.96 11.21
C GLY A 107 6.15 -7.31 10.38
N THR A 108 6.32 -7.17 9.06
CA THR A 108 5.24 -6.74 8.17
C THR A 108 4.26 -7.90 7.94
N ALA A 109 2.99 -7.70 8.26
CA ALA A 109 1.96 -8.73 8.16
C ALA A 109 0.57 -8.13 7.94
N VAL A 110 -0.37 -8.95 7.47
CA VAL A 110 -1.80 -8.64 7.46
C VAL A 110 -2.52 -9.77 8.17
N THR A 111 -3.41 -9.43 9.11
CA THR A 111 -4.23 -10.40 9.85
C THR A 111 -5.70 -10.04 9.73
N GLY A 112 -6.56 -11.04 9.51
CA GLY A 112 -8.01 -10.87 9.43
C GLY A 112 -8.58 -11.57 8.19
N SER A 113 -9.54 -10.93 7.54
CA SER A 113 -10.26 -11.43 6.35
C SER A 113 -9.39 -11.65 5.11
N VAL A 114 -8.24 -10.98 5.01
CA VAL A 114 -7.29 -11.11 3.90
C VAL A 114 -5.86 -11.26 4.40
N THR A 115 -5.00 -11.81 3.56
CA THR A 115 -3.56 -11.96 3.80
C THR A 115 -2.73 -10.88 3.11
N LEU A 116 -1.44 -10.79 3.44
CA LEU A 116 -0.53 -9.88 2.73
C LEU A 116 -0.38 -10.28 1.25
N ASP A 117 -0.43 -11.57 0.94
CA ASP A 117 -0.36 -12.06 -0.44
C ASP A 117 -1.62 -11.74 -1.24
N ASP A 118 -2.79 -11.69 -0.59
CA ASP A 118 -4.01 -11.18 -1.23
C ASP A 118 -3.84 -9.72 -1.63
N LEU A 119 -3.33 -8.88 -0.74
CA LEU A 119 -3.10 -7.47 -1.05
C LEU A 119 -2.00 -7.26 -2.10
N ARG A 120 -0.98 -8.12 -2.16
CA ARG A 120 0.02 -8.10 -3.25
C ARG A 120 -0.60 -8.43 -4.61
N ARG A 121 -1.64 -9.28 -4.66
CA ARG A 121 -2.38 -9.53 -5.90
C ARG A 121 -3.29 -8.37 -6.28
N VAL A 122 -3.85 -7.66 -5.29
CA VAL A 122 -4.59 -6.41 -5.53
C VAL A 122 -3.66 -5.31 -6.05
N PHE A 123 -2.43 -5.23 -5.58
CA PHE A 123 -1.44 -4.26 -6.03
C PHE A 123 -0.20 -4.95 -6.62
N PRO A 124 -0.29 -5.48 -7.85
CA PRO A 124 0.82 -6.23 -8.45
C PRO A 124 1.99 -5.34 -8.90
N GLY A 125 1.78 -4.03 -8.99
CA GLY A 125 2.74 -3.08 -9.57
C GLY A 125 2.50 -2.89 -11.07
N PHE A 126 3.44 -2.21 -11.72
CA PHE A 126 3.48 -2.00 -13.17
C PHE A 126 4.55 -2.88 -13.82
#